data_AF-A0A957ECH6-F1
#
_entry.id   AF-A0A957ECH6-F1
#
_cell.length_a   1.000
_cell.length_b   1.000
_cell.length_c   1.000
_cell.angle_alpha   90.00
_cell.angle_beta   90.00
_cell.angle_gamma   90.00
#
_symmetry.space_group_name_H-M   'P 1'
#
loop_
_entity.id
_entity.type
_entity.pdbx_description
1 polymer ?
#
loop_
_entity_poly.entity_id
_entity_poly.type
_entity_poly.pdbx_seq_one_letter_code
_entity_poly.pdbx_strand_id
1 'polypeptide(L)'
;MKVKGKITVRQWQEEDIPQIVACHKAVYGEVYEDDDLYGRRAYRLQFAAFPEGQFLAEIDGQVVGYTTAIIVQLDDNEEGYNYEEITGAGSFTTHTYSGDTLYGADIAVHPDYRRRGISKRLYQKRRQLLRKYNLRRVVAYGRLPDYYRVSGKMTAETYVANVIAGEMWDSALSAHLNAGYTVKRVLMDFLEDEKSLNFSTWLEMPNPDFNPARRRIAAAPLKRPVRTIRVCAAQYLMRPIQSWAEFEQQVTFFAMSAETYHCHFLLMPELFTVQLFTLMSTDLDPKTAAHQLAGYHEQYVALFKRLAMQYGIYIIGGTIPTERDGKLFNVAHLFSPSGNVYTQDKLHVTPYERDFWDIQPGETLKIFETPLARIAIQVCYDIEFPEASRLLTMAGAEAIFVP
;
A
#
# COMPACT_ATOMS: atom_id res chain seq x y z
N MET A 1 35.36 -32.64 -0.53
CA MET A 1 34.54 -33.87 -0.58
C MET A 1 33.19 -33.55 -1.21
N LYS A 2 32.76 -34.27 -2.27
CA LYS A 2 31.42 -34.06 -2.86
C LYS A 2 30.36 -34.73 -1.98
N VAL A 3 29.58 -33.95 -1.24
CA VAL A 3 28.41 -34.43 -0.46
C VAL A 3 27.45 -35.17 -1.41
N LYS A 4 27.16 -36.46 -1.14
CA LYS A 4 26.42 -37.41 -2.01
C LYS A 4 24.95 -37.63 -1.57
N GLY A 5 24.33 -36.69 -0.85
CA GLY A 5 22.96 -36.85 -0.36
C GLY A 5 21.87 -36.60 -1.41
N LYS A 6 20.69 -37.21 -1.22
CA LYS A 6 19.50 -37.02 -2.06
C LYS A 6 18.87 -35.66 -1.76
N ILE A 7 18.61 -34.87 -2.79
CA ILE A 7 17.95 -33.56 -2.65
C ILE A 7 16.44 -33.77 -2.54
N THR A 8 15.86 -33.30 -1.43
CA THR A 8 14.42 -33.28 -1.20
C THR A 8 13.93 -31.83 -1.21
N VAL A 9 12.76 -31.56 -1.82
CA VAL A 9 12.14 -30.23 -1.82
C VAL A 9 10.73 -30.33 -1.26
N ARG A 10 10.46 -29.63 -0.17
CA ARG A 10 9.21 -29.65 0.59
C ARG A 10 8.81 -28.26 1.05
N GLN A 11 7.57 -28.12 1.51
CA GLN A 11 7.10 -26.90 2.15
C GLN A 11 7.82 -26.70 3.49
N TRP A 12 7.99 -25.44 3.91
CA TRP A 12 8.53 -25.10 5.23
C TRP A 12 7.64 -25.65 6.35
N GLN A 13 8.25 -25.90 7.49
CA GLN A 13 7.62 -25.91 8.80
C GLN A 13 8.23 -24.78 9.63
N GLU A 14 7.57 -24.37 10.72
CA GLU A 14 8.08 -23.27 11.54
C GLU A 14 9.45 -23.59 12.15
N GLU A 15 9.72 -24.86 12.45
CA GLU A 15 11.00 -25.32 13.01
C GLU A 15 12.17 -25.19 12.03
N ASP A 16 11.90 -25.03 10.73
CA ASP A 16 12.95 -24.88 9.70
C ASP A 16 13.51 -23.45 9.64
N ILE A 17 12.81 -22.46 10.19
CA ILE A 17 13.14 -21.02 10.08
C ILE A 17 14.59 -20.72 10.50
N PRO A 18 15.13 -21.27 11.60
CA PRO A 18 16.53 -21.05 11.97
C PRO A 18 17.53 -21.48 10.88
N GLN A 19 17.29 -22.62 10.21
CA GLN A 19 18.15 -23.09 9.12
C GLN A 19 17.95 -22.28 7.83
N ILE A 20 16.74 -21.77 7.58
CA ILE A 20 16.45 -20.87 6.47
C ILE A 20 17.21 -19.55 6.64
N VAL A 21 17.17 -18.96 7.84
CA VAL A 21 17.94 -17.75 8.17
C VAL A 21 19.44 -18.00 7.99
N ALA A 22 19.96 -19.15 8.43
CA ALA A 22 21.35 -19.51 8.22
C ALA A 22 21.70 -19.64 6.73
N CYS A 23 20.83 -20.25 5.93
CA CYS A 23 21.01 -20.34 4.48
C CYS A 23 20.95 -18.97 3.80
N HIS A 24 20.06 -18.07 4.24
CA HIS A 24 19.98 -16.68 3.75
C HIS A 24 21.31 -15.97 4.02
N LYS A 25 21.78 -15.98 5.28
CA LYS A 25 23.05 -15.35 5.67
C LYS A 25 24.24 -15.89 4.89
N ALA A 26 24.28 -17.19 4.60
CA ALA A 26 25.35 -17.77 3.79
C ALA A 26 25.36 -17.31 2.32
N VAL A 27 24.24 -16.78 1.81
CA VAL A 27 24.10 -16.34 0.41
C VAL A 27 24.15 -14.82 0.28
N TYR A 28 23.55 -14.11 1.23
CA TYR A 28 23.34 -12.66 1.18
C TYR A 28 23.93 -11.90 2.36
N GLY A 29 24.61 -12.57 3.30
CA GLY A 29 25.11 -11.93 4.52
C GLY A 29 26.09 -10.78 4.31
N GLU A 30 26.83 -10.77 3.20
CA GLU A 30 27.69 -9.62 2.81
C GLU A 30 26.90 -8.42 2.24
N VAL A 31 25.61 -8.59 1.96
CA VAL A 31 24.76 -7.60 1.30
C VAL A 31 23.77 -6.99 2.29
N TYR A 32 23.21 -7.82 3.16
CA TYR A 32 22.19 -7.45 4.13
C TYR A 32 22.70 -7.70 5.56
N GLU A 33 23.78 -7.01 5.93
CA GLU A 33 24.28 -7.03 7.32
C GLU A 33 23.24 -6.38 8.24
N ASP A 34 22.79 -7.11 9.26
CA ASP A 34 21.75 -6.68 10.22
C ASP A 34 20.39 -6.25 9.62
N ASP A 35 19.94 -6.91 8.55
CA ASP A 35 18.59 -6.66 8.00
C ASP A 35 17.49 -7.42 8.77
N ASP A 36 16.61 -6.66 9.43
CA ASP A 36 15.41 -7.16 10.11
C ASP A 36 14.42 -7.85 9.15
N LEU A 37 14.46 -7.52 7.84
CA LEU A 37 13.56 -8.08 6.80
C LEU A 37 13.80 -9.57 6.53
N TYR A 38 14.96 -10.10 6.87
CA TYR A 38 15.32 -11.52 6.66
C TYR A 38 15.69 -12.24 7.95
N GLY A 39 15.21 -11.71 9.08
CA GLY A 39 15.34 -12.31 10.41
C GLY A 39 14.29 -13.39 10.70
N ARG A 40 14.43 -14.03 11.87
CA ARG A 40 13.46 -15.05 12.36
C ARG A 40 12.03 -14.51 12.43
N ARG A 41 11.85 -13.25 12.85
CA ARG A 41 10.54 -12.61 12.95
C ARG A 41 9.92 -12.42 11.57
N ALA A 42 10.67 -11.88 10.61
CA ALA A 42 10.16 -11.66 9.26
C ALA A 42 9.77 -12.98 8.59
N TYR A 43 10.63 -14.00 8.61
CA TYR A 43 10.27 -15.31 8.05
C TYR A 43 9.07 -15.98 8.74
N ARG A 44 8.84 -15.74 10.04
CA ARG A 44 7.60 -16.16 10.71
C ARG A 44 6.37 -15.44 10.15
N LEU A 45 6.45 -14.13 9.93
CA LEU A 45 5.35 -13.36 9.33
C LEU A 45 5.07 -13.84 7.90
N GLN A 46 6.12 -14.04 7.09
CA GLN A 46 6.01 -14.58 5.74
C GLN A 46 5.36 -15.96 5.72
N PHE A 47 5.80 -16.84 6.61
CA PHE A 47 5.21 -18.18 6.76
C PHE A 47 3.75 -18.11 7.20
N ALA A 48 3.42 -17.27 8.18
CA ALA A 48 2.04 -17.10 8.66
C ALA A 48 1.10 -16.53 7.58
N ALA A 49 1.60 -15.60 6.75
CA ALA A 49 0.82 -14.98 5.70
C ALA A 49 0.47 -15.95 4.56
N PHE A 50 1.44 -16.75 4.09
CA PHE A 50 1.20 -17.72 3.01
C PHE A 50 2.07 -18.98 3.15
N PRO A 51 1.72 -19.93 4.04
CA PRO A 51 2.53 -21.13 4.29
C PRO A 51 2.82 -21.95 3.02
N GLU A 52 1.84 -22.09 2.12
CA GLU A 52 1.96 -22.86 0.88
C GLU A 52 2.92 -22.20 -0.13
N GLY A 53 3.21 -20.91 0.05
CA GLY A 53 4.15 -20.14 -0.75
C GLY A 53 5.63 -20.47 -0.50
N GLN A 54 5.93 -21.14 0.62
CA GLN A 54 7.29 -21.21 1.16
C GLN A 54 7.85 -22.63 1.04
N PHE A 55 8.95 -22.80 0.29
CA PHE A 55 9.58 -24.11 0.07
C PHE A 55 11.06 -24.10 0.39
N LEU A 56 11.55 -25.23 0.89
CA LEU A 56 12.97 -25.46 1.15
C LEU A 56 13.47 -26.67 0.38
N ALA A 57 14.78 -26.68 0.15
CA ALA A 57 15.52 -27.82 -0.34
C ALA A 57 16.48 -28.29 0.76
N GLU A 58 16.46 -29.58 1.06
CA GLU A 58 17.31 -30.19 2.07
C GLU A 58 18.10 -31.39 1.52
N ILE A 59 19.27 -31.61 2.11
CA ILE A 59 20.14 -32.76 1.89
C ILE A 59 20.50 -33.29 3.27
N ASP A 60 20.18 -34.55 3.55
CA ASP A 60 20.50 -35.22 4.82
C ASP A 60 20.04 -34.42 6.07
N GLY A 61 18.87 -33.77 5.97
CA GLY A 61 18.26 -32.95 7.04
C GLY A 61 18.78 -31.51 7.15
N GLN A 62 19.80 -31.13 6.37
CA GLN A 62 20.31 -29.77 6.31
C GLN A 62 19.60 -28.97 5.21
N VAL A 63 19.07 -27.78 5.55
CA VAL A 63 18.55 -26.84 4.54
C VAL A 63 19.71 -26.27 3.72
N VAL A 64 19.65 -26.47 2.40
CA VAL A 64 20.68 -26.06 1.43
C VAL A 64 20.16 -25.06 0.39
N GLY A 65 18.89 -24.71 0.47
CA GLY A 65 18.27 -23.67 -0.33
C GLY A 65 16.81 -23.48 0.05
N TYR A 66 16.25 -22.33 -0.31
CA TYR A 66 14.85 -22.02 -0.03
C TYR A 66 14.28 -21.09 -1.09
N THR A 67 12.96 -20.96 -1.10
CA THR A 67 12.28 -19.95 -1.88
C THR A 67 10.99 -19.51 -1.18
N THR A 68 10.70 -18.22 -1.27
CA THR A 68 9.47 -17.59 -0.80
C THR A 68 8.67 -17.03 -1.95
N ALA A 69 7.36 -16.99 -1.80
CA ALA A 69 6.45 -16.37 -2.76
C ALA A 69 5.18 -15.89 -2.05
N ILE A 70 4.45 -14.98 -2.68
CA ILE A 70 3.13 -14.49 -2.27
C ILE A 70 2.22 -14.31 -3.46
N ILE A 71 0.92 -14.48 -3.26
CA ILE A 71 -0.09 -14.08 -4.25
C ILE A 71 -0.47 -12.63 -4.00
N VAL A 72 -0.39 -11.79 -5.03
CA VAL A 72 -0.66 -10.36 -4.99
C VAL A 72 -1.48 -9.93 -6.21
N GLN A 73 -2.14 -8.78 -6.10
CA GLN A 73 -2.73 -8.10 -7.24
C GLN A 73 -1.79 -6.98 -7.70
N LEU A 74 -1.25 -7.12 -8.92
CA LEU A 74 -0.48 -6.08 -9.59
C LEU A 74 -1.35 -5.46 -10.68
N ASP A 75 -1.40 -4.13 -10.74
CA ASP A 75 -1.88 -3.35 -11.88
C ASP A 75 -0.87 -3.43 -13.03
N ASP A 76 -1.37 -3.80 -14.22
CA ASP A 76 -0.57 -3.90 -15.45
C ASP A 76 -0.17 -2.53 -16.00
N ASN A 77 -0.86 -1.47 -15.60
CA ASN A 77 -0.60 -0.11 -16.05
C ASN A 77 0.39 0.65 -15.15
N GLU A 78 0.79 0.06 -14.02
CA GLU A 78 1.70 0.67 -13.06
C GLU A 78 3.12 0.11 -13.25
N GLU A 79 4.10 1.01 -13.24
CA GLU A 79 5.50 0.69 -13.56
C GLU A 79 6.44 0.81 -12.35
N GLY A 80 6.00 1.49 -11.29
CA GLY A 80 6.85 1.95 -10.18
C GLY A 80 6.80 1.13 -8.89
N TYR A 81 6.36 -0.14 -8.91
CA TYR A 81 6.34 -0.95 -7.69
C TYR A 81 7.72 -1.04 -7.06
N ASN A 82 7.82 -0.82 -5.75
CA ASN A 82 9.01 -1.18 -4.97
C ASN A 82 8.81 -2.47 -4.17
N TYR A 83 9.88 -2.98 -3.55
CA TYR A 83 9.83 -4.21 -2.75
C TYR A 83 8.82 -4.14 -1.60
N GLU A 84 8.80 -3.02 -0.87
CA GLU A 84 7.94 -2.85 0.30
C GLU A 84 6.46 -2.87 -0.07
N GLU A 85 6.09 -2.23 -1.17
CA GLU A 85 4.71 -2.19 -1.66
C GLU A 85 4.19 -3.54 -2.14
N ILE A 86 5.06 -4.36 -2.74
CA ILE A 86 4.65 -5.69 -3.19
C ILE A 86 4.54 -6.63 -2.00
N THR A 87 5.46 -6.54 -1.03
CA THR A 87 5.61 -7.52 0.04
C THR A 87 5.03 -7.10 1.38
N GLY A 88 4.57 -5.86 1.53
CA GLY A 88 4.23 -5.29 2.84
C GLY A 88 5.46 -5.15 3.72
N ALA A 89 6.52 -4.54 3.20
CA ALA A 89 7.84 -4.41 3.87
C ALA A 89 8.37 -5.76 4.40
N GLY A 90 8.40 -6.79 3.55
CA GLY A 90 8.91 -8.12 3.88
C GLY A 90 8.02 -8.97 4.80
N SER A 91 6.91 -8.44 5.32
CA SER A 91 6.00 -9.15 6.25
C SER A 91 4.94 -10.01 5.55
N PHE A 92 4.76 -9.84 4.24
CA PHE A 92 3.76 -10.47 3.38
C PHE A 92 2.29 -10.10 3.69
N THR A 93 2.05 -8.95 4.33
CA THR A 93 0.70 -8.45 4.63
C THR A 93 -0.14 -8.13 3.39
N THR A 94 0.49 -7.96 2.23
CA THR A 94 -0.16 -7.75 0.93
C THR A 94 -0.68 -9.05 0.31
N HIS A 95 -0.39 -10.21 0.91
CA HIS A 95 -0.84 -11.48 0.40
C HIS A 95 -2.36 -11.54 0.33
N THR A 96 -2.88 -11.95 -0.83
CA THR A 96 -4.31 -12.18 -1.01
C THR A 96 -4.55 -13.29 -2.03
N TYR A 97 -5.36 -14.27 -1.64
CA TYR A 97 -5.81 -15.32 -2.56
C TYR A 97 -6.60 -14.79 -3.74
N SER A 98 -7.13 -13.56 -3.66
CA SER A 98 -7.89 -12.90 -4.72
C SER A 98 -7.01 -12.25 -5.80
N GLY A 99 -5.70 -12.08 -5.55
CA GLY A 99 -4.74 -11.55 -6.54
C GLY A 99 -4.42 -12.52 -7.68
N ASP A 100 -4.08 -12.00 -8.86
CA ASP A 100 -3.85 -12.82 -10.07
C ASP A 100 -2.38 -13.17 -10.35
N THR A 101 -1.44 -12.68 -9.53
CA THR A 101 0.00 -12.78 -9.78
C THR A 101 0.69 -13.47 -8.62
N LEU A 102 1.55 -14.44 -8.91
CA LEU A 102 2.49 -15.00 -7.93
C LEU A 102 3.76 -14.13 -7.94
N TYR A 103 4.04 -13.40 -6.87
CA TYR A 103 5.30 -12.70 -6.72
C TYR A 103 6.33 -13.60 -6.01
N GLY A 104 7.44 -13.87 -6.69
CA GLY A 104 8.55 -14.65 -6.15
C GLY A 104 9.52 -13.78 -5.34
N ALA A 105 9.20 -13.56 -4.06
CA ALA A 105 9.92 -12.64 -3.18
C ALA A 105 11.41 -12.96 -2.97
N ASP A 106 11.77 -14.22 -2.68
CA ASP A 106 13.17 -14.59 -2.44
C ASP A 106 13.50 -16.02 -2.88
N ILE A 107 14.73 -16.27 -3.32
CA ILE A 107 15.23 -17.60 -3.68
C ILE A 107 16.74 -17.70 -3.48
N ALA A 108 17.16 -18.61 -2.61
CA ALA A 108 18.57 -18.81 -2.29
C ALA A 108 19.00 -20.27 -2.42
N VAL A 109 20.26 -20.47 -2.80
CA VAL A 109 20.94 -21.78 -2.74
C VAL A 109 22.31 -21.57 -2.13
N HIS A 110 22.58 -22.30 -1.05
CA HIS A 110 23.82 -22.24 -0.30
C HIS A 110 25.03 -22.43 -1.24
N PRO A 111 26.10 -21.61 -1.13
CA PRO A 111 27.23 -21.61 -2.08
C PRO A 111 27.82 -23.00 -2.37
N ASP A 112 28.06 -23.81 -1.33
CA ASP A 112 28.64 -25.17 -1.43
C ASP A 112 27.76 -26.20 -2.15
N TYR A 113 26.49 -25.87 -2.37
CA TYR A 113 25.47 -26.75 -2.96
C TYR A 113 24.98 -26.26 -4.32
N ARG A 114 25.56 -25.17 -4.86
CA ARG A 114 25.26 -24.65 -6.20
C ARG A 114 25.61 -25.66 -7.30
N ARG A 115 25.04 -25.47 -8.49
CA ARG A 115 25.21 -26.34 -9.69
C ARG A 115 24.75 -27.79 -9.50
N ARG A 116 23.87 -28.06 -8.53
CA ARG A 116 23.25 -29.38 -8.28
C ARG A 116 21.77 -29.47 -8.67
N GLY A 117 21.26 -28.48 -9.41
CA GLY A 117 19.87 -28.42 -9.85
C GLY A 117 18.84 -28.05 -8.75
N ILE A 118 19.30 -27.54 -7.59
CA ILE A 118 18.43 -27.15 -6.48
C ILE A 118 17.49 -26.00 -6.87
N SER A 119 18.02 -24.92 -7.45
CA SER A 119 17.23 -23.78 -7.91
C SER A 119 16.15 -24.19 -8.91
N LYS A 120 16.47 -25.06 -9.87
CA LYS A 120 15.51 -25.62 -10.83
C LYS A 120 14.33 -26.30 -10.12
N ARG A 121 14.58 -27.09 -9.07
CA ARG A 121 13.52 -27.74 -8.30
C ARG A 121 12.69 -26.75 -7.47
N LEU A 122 13.31 -25.69 -6.93
CA LEU A 122 12.59 -24.62 -6.23
C LEU A 122 11.68 -23.83 -7.19
N TYR A 123 12.15 -23.47 -8.38
CA TYR A 123 11.32 -22.85 -9.42
C TYR A 123 10.16 -23.75 -9.87
N GLN A 124 10.36 -25.07 -9.93
CA GLN A 124 9.27 -26.01 -10.22
C GLN A 124 8.17 -25.95 -9.17
N LYS A 125 8.49 -25.75 -7.88
CA LYS A 125 7.49 -25.56 -6.82
C LYS A 125 6.69 -24.27 -7.01
N ARG A 126 7.34 -23.14 -7.35
CA ARG A 126 6.62 -21.90 -7.72
C ARG A 126 5.68 -22.11 -8.92
N ARG A 127 6.11 -22.82 -9.95
CA ARG A 127 5.26 -23.18 -11.10
C ARG A 127 4.07 -24.06 -10.71
N GLN A 128 4.24 -24.96 -9.74
CA GLN A 128 3.13 -25.75 -9.19
C GLN A 128 2.10 -24.85 -8.49
N LEU A 129 2.52 -23.85 -7.73
CA LEU A 129 1.62 -22.86 -7.12
C LEU A 129 0.87 -22.05 -8.16
N LEU A 130 1.58 -21.54 -9.18
CA LEU A 130 1.01 -20.79 -10.29
C LEU A 130 -0.17 -21.54 -10.92
N ARG A 131 0.01 -22.84 -11.18
CA ARG A 131 -1.04 -23.73 -11.70
C ARG A 131 -2.13 -24.03 -10.69
N LYS A 132 -1.76 -24.39 -9.45
CA LYS A 132 -2.70 -24.72 -8.36
C LYS A 132 -3.73 -23.61 -8.15
N TYR A 133 -3.28 -22.36 -8.10
CA TYR A 133 -4.14 -21.20 -7.85
C TYR A 133 -4.67 -20.54 -9.13
N ASN A 134 -4.41 -21.13 -10.31
CA ASN A 134 -4.83 -20.62 -11.62
C ASN A 134 -4.48 -19.12 -11.77
N LEU A 135 -3.23 -18.78 -11.45
CA LEU A 135 -2.71 -17.41 -11.51
C LEU A 135 -2.29 -17.09 -12.95
N ARG A 136 -2.35 -15.81 -13.33
CA ARG A 136 -2.03 -15.34 -14.69
C ARG A 136 -0.55 -15.42 -15.00
N ARG A 137 0.31 -15.10 -14.03
CA ARG A 137 1.76 -14.99 -14.21
C ARG A 137 2.52 -15.11 -12.90
N VAL A 138 3.82 -15.40 -13.01
CA VAL A 138 4.79 -15.19 -11.93
C VAL A 138 5.59 -13.94 -12.25
N VAL A 139 5.70 -13.05 -11.28
CA VAL A 139 6.58 -11.88 -11.33
C VAL A 139 7.69 -12.08 -10.31
N ALA A 140 8.90 -11.62 -10.61
CA ALA A 140 9.98 -11.55 -9.65
C ALA A 140 10.84 -10.32 -9.94
N TYR A 141 11.56 -9.90 -8.92
CA TYR A 141 12.68 -8.98 -9.05
C TYR A 141 13.98 -9.79 -9.19
N GLY A 142 14.85 -9.40 -10.10
CA GLY A 142 16.16 -10.00 -10.31
C GLY A 142 17.29 -9.01 -10.08
N ARG A 143 18.14 -9.30 -9.10
CA ARG A 143 19.40 -8.56 -8.84
C ARG A 143 20.37 -8.69 -10.01
N LEU A 144 21.33 -7.77 -10.10
CA LEU A 144 22.43 -7.76 -11.08
C LEU A 144 23.79 -7.75 -10.36
N PRO A 145 24.10 -8.77 -9.54
CA PRO A 145 25.23 -8.76 -8.61
C PRO A 145 26.60 -8.70 -9.29
N ASP A 146 26.70 -8.95 -10.60
CA ASP A 146 27.95 -8.87 -11.35
C ASP A 146 28.08 -7.54 -12.14
N TYR A 147 27.07 -6.66 -12.13
CA TYR A 147 27.05 -5.42 -12.92
C TYR A 147 28.09 -4.39 -12.48
N TYR A 148 28.37 -4.26 -11.17
CA TYR A 148 29.38 -3.32 -10.67
C TYR A 148 30.77 -3.47 -11.33
N ARG A 149 31.10 -4.66 -11.86
CA ARG A 149 32.37 -4.92 -12.54
C ARG A 149 32.50 -4.21 -13.89
N VAL A 150 31.39 -3.77 -14.48
CA VAL A 150 31.31 -3.21 -15.84
C VAL A 150 30.52 -1.91 -15.93
N SER A 151 30.00 -1.38 -14.82
CA SER A 151 29.15 -0.17 -14.80
C SER A 151 29.81 1.10 -15.36
N GLY A 152 31.14 1.19 -15.34
CA GLY A 152 31.90 2.26 -16.00
C GLY A 152 32.12 2.09 -17.51
N LYS A 153 31.68 0.97 -18.10
CA LYS A 153 31.89 0.64 -19.52
C LYS A 153 30.59 0.54 -20.32
N MET A 154 29.46 0.29 -19.65
CA MET A 154 28.15 0.17 -20.29
C MET A 154 27.02 0.45 -19.29
N THR A 155 25.86 0.88 -19.79
CA THR A 155 24.67 1.07 -18.96
C THR A 155 24.09 -0.28 -18.50
N ALA A 156 23.25 -0.26 -17.46
CA ALA A 156 22.59 -1.46 -16.94
C ALA A 156 21.70 -2.11 -18.00
N GLU A 157 21.02 -1.32 -18.83
CA GLU A 157 20.20 -1.79 -19.94
C GLU A 157 21.04 -2.53 -20.98
N THR A 158 22.19 -1.97 -21.33
CA THR A 158 23.13 -2.61 -22.27
C THR A 158 23.67 -3.92 -21.69
N TYR A 159 24.06 -3.91 -20.41
CA TYR A 159 24.50 -5.10 -19.70
C TYR A 159 23.43 -6.20 -19.71
N VAL A 160 22.21 -5.87 -19.33
CA VAL A 160 21.07 -6.81 -19.31
C VAL A 160 20.78 -7.34 -20.71
N ALA A 161 20.81 -6.49 -21.75
CA ALA A 161 20.64 -6.92 -23.14
C ALA A 161 21.70 -7.95 -23.56
N ASN A 162 22.97 -7.73 -23.23
CA ASN A 162 24.06 -8.65 -23.52
C ASN A 162 23.91 -9.99 -22.78
N VAL A 163 23.42 -9.96 -21.53
CA VAL A 163 23.11 -11.19 -20.77
C VAL A 163 21.96 -11.96 -21.41
N ILE A 164 20.90 -11.27 -21.87
CA ILE A 164 19.77 -11.89 -22.59
C ILE A 164 20.24 -12.51 -23.91
N ALA A 165 21.14 -11.84 -24.64
CA ALA A 165 21.72 -12.34 -25.88
C ALA A 165 22.70 -13.51 -25.68
N GLY A 166 23.12 -13.78 -24.44
CA GLY A 166 24.10 -14.83 -24.11
C GLY A 166 25.55 -14.41 -24.37
N GLU A 167 25.80 -13.13 -24.64
CA GLU A 167 27.14 -12.56 -24.84
C GLU A 167 27.85 -12.31 -23.50
N MET A 168 27.07 -12.12 -22.43
CA MET A 168 27.56 -11.95 -21.08
C MET A 168 26.86 -12.91 -20.12
N TRP A 169 27.45 -13.09 -18.95
CA TRP A 169 26.90 -13.93 -17.90
C TRP A 169 26.81 -13.14 -16.59
N ASP A 170 25.59 -13.08 -16.04
CA ASP A 170 25.31 -12.61 -14.68
C ASP A 170 24.82 -13.78 -13.81
N SER A 171 25.31 -13.87 -12.58
CA SER A 171 25.06 -15.00 -11.70
C SER A 171 23.60 -15.14 -11.24
N ALA A 172 22.84 -14.06 -11.17
CA ALA A 172 21.43 -14.07 -10.78
C ALA A 172 20.51 -14.05 -12.02
N LEU A 173 20.66 -13.08 -12.91
CA LEU A 173 19.81 -12.90 -14.08
C LEU A 173 19.85 -14.13 -14.99
N SER A 174 21.03 -14.72 -15.23
CA SER A 174 21.12 -15.94 -16.06
C SER A 174 20.35 -17.10 -15.44
N ALA A 175 20.26 -17.19 -14.10
CA ALA A 175 19.48 -18.23 -13.44
C ALA A 175 17.97 -18.02 -13.64
N HIS A 176 17.50 -16.78 -13.63
CA HIS A 176 16.10 -16.43 -13.92
C HIS A 176 15.73 -16.72 -15.38
N LEU A 177 16.57 -16.32 -16.34
CA LEU A 177 16.35 -16.59 -17.77
C LEU A 177 16.28 -18.10 -18.05
N ASN A 178 17.21 -18.88 -17.49
CA ASN A 178 17.20 -20.35 -17.58
C ASN A 178 15.96 -20.98 -16.90
N ALA A 179 15.38 -20.31 -15.91
CA ALA A 179 14.14 -20.71 -15.27
C ALA A 179 12.89 -20.27 -16.07
N GLY A 180 13.05 -19.66 -17.24
CA GLY A 180 11.96 -19.30 -18.17
C GLY A 180 11.34 -17.93 -17.91
N TYR A 181 11.98 -17.07 -17.12
CA TYR A 181 11.57 -15.67 -17.02
C TYR A 181 12.00 -14.88 -18.25
N THR A 182 11.23 -13.84 -18.54
CA THR A 182 11.59 -12.79 -19.50
C THR A 182 11.81 -11.49 -18.74
N VAL A 183 12.83 -10.71 -19.13
CA VAL A 183 13.00 -9.35 -18.61
C VAL A 183 12.00 -8.44 -19.32
N LYS A 184 11.19 -7.70 -18.56
CA LYS A 184 10.28 -6.69 -19.10
C LYS A 184 10.90 -5.30 -19.09
N ARG A 185 11.69 -4.99 -18.07
CA ARG A 185 12.38 -3.72 -17.90
C ARG A 185 13.53 -3.83 -16.90
N VAL A 186 14.45 -2.87 -17.01
CA VAL A 186 15.45 -2.58 -15.98
C VAL A 186 14.86 -1.54 -15.04
N LEU A 187 15.05 -1.71 -13.73
CA LEU A 187 14.58 -0.80 -12.70
C LEU A 187 15.79 -0.23 -11.97
N MET A 188 15.65 1.01 -11.50
CA MET A 188 16.57 1.67 -10.57
C MET A 188 15.86 1.86 -9.23
N ASP A 189 16.58 1.68 -8.12
CA ASP A 189 16.10 1.92 -6.75
C ASP A 189 14.88 1.09 -6.33
N PHE A 190 14.69 -0.10 -6.91
CA PHE A 190 13.68 -1.05 -6.43
C PHE A 190 14.04 -1.64 -5.05
N LEU A 191 15.34 -1.88 -4.83
CA LEU A 191 15.93 -2.35 -3.58
C LEU A 191 17.37 -1.83 -3.51
N GLU A 192 17.81 -1.46 -2.32
CA GLU A 192 19.20 -1.05 -2.08
C GLU A 192 20.12 -2.28 -2.18
N ASP A 193 21.10 -2.22 -3.09
CA ASP A 193 22.08 -3.28 -3.31
C ASP A 193 23.33 -2.71 -3.98
N GLU A 194 24.39 -2.52 -3.18
CA GLU A 194 25.65 -1.92 -3.62
C GLU A 194 26.27 -2.65 -4.83
N LYS A 195 26.26 -3.99 -4.83
CA LYS A 195 26.84 -4.79 -5.93
C LYS A 195 26.03 -4.69 -7.22
N SER A 196 24.73 -4.43 -7.12
CA SER A 196 23.90 -4.17 -8.29
C SER A 196 23.84 -2.68 -8.65
N LEU A 197 24.44 -1.79 -7.85
CA LEU A 197 24.31 -0.34 -7.97
C LEU A 197 22.84 0.11 -8.01
N ASN A 198 22.00 -0.54 -7.20
CA ASN A 198 20.54 -0.39 -7.15
C ASN A 198 19.79 -0.71 -8.47
N PHE A 199 20.50 -1.19 -9.50
CA PHE A 199 19.87 -1.67 -10.73
C PHE A 199 19.35 -3.08 -10.58
N SER A 200 18.29 -3.35 -11.33
CA SER A 200 17.65 -4.66 -11.29
C SER A 200 16.76 -4.93 -12.48
N THR A 201 16.16 -6.12 -12.51
CA THR A 201 15.26 -6.54 -13.58
C THR A 201 13.87 -6.87 -13.05
N TRP A 202 12.86 -6.35 -13.74
CA TRP A 202 11.49 -6.86 -13.61
C TRP A 202 11.35 -8.11 -14.47
N LEU A 203 11.17 -9.25 -13.82
CA LEU A 203 11.09 -10.56 -14.45
C LEU A 203 9.66 -11.04 -14.47
N GLU A 204 9.20 -11.50 -15.63
CA GLU A 204 7.87 -12.08 -15.77
C GLU A 204 7.90 -13.41 -16.51
N MET A 205 7.11 -14.36 -16.01
CA MET A 205 6.84 -15.65 -16.65
C MET A 205 5.32 -15.88 -16.69
N PRO A 206 4.68 -15.88 -17.88
CA PRO A 206 3.25 -16.11 -18.00
C PRO A 206 2.90 -17.56 -17.63
N ASN A 207 1.68 -17.76 -17.14
CA ASN A 207 1.11 -19.09 -16.96
C ASN A 207 0.41 -19.55 -18.25
N PRO A 208 0.97 -20.50 -19.02
CA PRO A 208 0.32 -20.99 -20.24
C PRO A 208 -1.01 -21.71 -19.95
N ASP A 209 -1.19 -22.18 -18.71
CA ASP A 209 -2.36 -22.94 -18.28
C ASP A 209 -3.46 -22.03 -17.66
N PHE A 210 -3.30 -20.70 -17.71
CA PHE A 210 -4.25 -19.76 -17.11
C PHE A 210 -5.61 -19.80 -17.79
N ASN A 211 -6.67 -19.99 -16.99
CA ASN A 211 -8.05 -19.96 -17.47
C ASN A 211 -8.84 -18.84 -16.76
N PRO A 212 -9.23 -17.76 -17.47
CA PRO A 212 -9.97 -16.64 -16.89
C PRO A 212 -11.32 -17.04 -16.27
N ALA A 213 -11.99 -18.04 -16.84
CA ALA A 213 -13.29 -18.49 -16.37
C ALA A 213 -13.20 -19.19 -15.00
N ARG A 214 -12.15 -20.00 -14.78
CA ARG A 214 -11.92 -20.66 -13.48
C ARG A 214 -11.62 -19.68 -12.36
N ARG A 215 -11.02 -18.52 -12.68
CA ARG A 215 -10.68 -17.50 -11.69
C ARG A 215 -11.93 -16.80 -11.13
N ARG A 216 -12.91 -16.48 -11.98
CA ARG A 216 -14.18 -15.84 -11.58
C ARG A 216 -14.98 -16.67 -10.56
N ILE A 217 -14.75 -17.98 -10.51
CA ILE A 217 -15.41 -18.92 -9.59
C ILE A 217 -14.68 -18.97 -8.24
N ALA A 218 -13.34 -18.89 -8.25
CA ALA A 218 -12.51 -19.07 -7.06
C ALA A 218 -12.40 -17.82 -6.16
N ALA A 219 -12.49 -16.62 -6.74
CA ALA A 219 -12.55 -15.35 -6.03
C ALA A 219 -13.15 -14.26 -6.94
N ALA A 220 -13.91 -13.32 -6.38
CA ALA A 220 -14.26 -12.11 -7.11
C ALA A 220 -12.95 -11.40 -7.51
N PRO A 221 -12.77 -11.00 -8.79
CA PRO A 221 -11.60 -10.24 -9.18
C PRO A 221 -11.51 -9.01 -8.29
N LEU A 222 -10.40 -8.82 -7.59
CA LEU A 222 -10.15 -7.55 -6.91
C LEU A 222 -10.26 -6.46 -7.98
N LYS A 223 -11.12 -5.46 -7.73
CA LYS A 223 -11.00 -4.20 -8.48
C LYS A 223 -9.55 -3.74 -8.28
N ARG A 224 -8.88 -3.38 -9.37
CA ARG A 224 -7.49 -2.95 -9.37
C ARG A 224 -7.32 -1.97 -8.20
N PRO A 225 -6.40 -2.24 -7.24
CA PRO A 225 -6.18 -1.29 -6.16
C PRO A 225 -5.80 0.03 -6.81
N VAL A 226 -6.56 1.10 -6.56
CA VAL A 226 -6.19 2.42 -7.05
C VAL A 226 -4.98 2.83 -6.22
N ARG A 227 -3.79 2.65 -6.80
CA ARG A 227 -2.52 2.78 -6.07
C ARG A 227 -2.14 4.23 -5.79
N THR A 228 -2.59 5.14 -6.64
CA THR A 228 -2.29 6.56 -6.51
C THR A 228 -3.57 7.34 -6.34
N ILE A 229 -3.78 7.85 -5.13
CA ILE A 229 -4.79 8.85 -4.86
C ILE A 229 -4.15 10.24 -4.93
N ARG A 230 -4.53 11.02 -5.93
CA ARG A 230 -4.24 12.45 -5.95
C ARG A 230 -5.18 13.19 -4.99
N VAL A 231 -4.61 13.89 -4.01
CA VAL A 231 -5.35 14.65 -3.00
C VAL A 231 -5.05 16.14 -3.16
N CYS A 232 -6.09 16.98 -3.19
CA CYS A 232 -5.99 18.42 -2.99
C CYS A 232 -6.19 18.72 -1.51
N ALA A 233 -5.14 19.12 -0.79
CA ALA A 233 -5.26 19.64 0.58
C ALA A 233 -5.40 21.16 0.52
N ALA A 234 -6.56 21.68 0.91
CA ALA A 234 -6.86 23.10 0.82
C ALA A 234 -6.21 23.89 1.96
N GLN A 235 -5.38 24.87 1.61
CA GLN A 235 -4.93 25.89 2.55
C GLN A 235 -5.93 27.06 2.52
N TYR A 236 -6.86 27.08 3.48
CA TYR A 236 -7.94 28.04 3.52
C TYR A 236 -7.55 29.32 4.26
N LEU A 237 -7.54 30.47 3.55
CA LEU A 237 -7.32 31.77 4.19
C LEU A 237 -8.62 32.28 4.83
N MET A 238 -8.69 32.23 6.16
CA MET A 238 -9.79 32.85 6.89
C MET A 238 -9.75 34.37 6.75
N ARG A 239 -10.84 34.93 6.24
CA ARG A 239 -11.06 36.37 6.08
C ARG A 239 -12.53 36.72 6.28
N PRO A 240 -12.87 37.96 6.69
CA PRO A 240 -14.26 38.38 6.78
C PRO A 240 -15.02 38.17 5.48
N ILE A 241 -16.26 37.70 5.59
CA ILE A 241 -17.22 37.59 4.48
C ILE A 241 -18.48 38.35 4.85
N GLN A 242 -19.22 38.79 3.84
CA GLN A 242 -20.46 39.56 4.03
C GLN A 242 -21.73 38.74 3.72
N SER A 243 -21.57 37.57 3.10
CA SER A 243 -22.70 36.72 2.74
C SER A 243 -22.32 35.25 2.61
N TRP A 244 -23.34 34.38 2.64
CA TRP A 244 -23.19 32.96 2.29
C TRP A 244 -22.63 32.77 0.87
N ALA A 245 -23.00 33.64 -0.08
CA ALA A 245 -22.52 33.53 -1.46
C ALA A 245 -20.99 33.70 -1.56
N GLU A 246 -20.39 34.56 -0.74
CA GLU A 246 -18.93 34.70 -0.67
C GLU A 246 -18.24 33.47 -0.07
N PHE A 247 -18.86 32.85 0.95
CA PHE A 247 -18.40 31.57 1.49
C PHE A 247 -18.41 30.47 0.43
N GLU A 248 -19.55 30.33 -0.26
CA GLU A 248 -19.74 29.37 -1.34
C GLU A 248 -18.75 29.58 -2.49
N GLN A 249 -18.49 30.83 -2.89
CA GLN A 249 -17.50 31.14 -3.91
C GLN A 249 -16.10 30.67 -3.52
N GLN A 250 -15.70 30.88 -2.26
CA GLN A 250 -14.40 30.45 -1.75
C GLN A 250 -14.27 28.92 -1.72
N VAL A 251 -15.31 28.20 -1.28
CA VAL A 251 -15.32 26.72 -1.29
C VAL A 251 -15.30 26.19 -2.72
N THR A 252 -16.07 26.78 -3.63
CA THR A 252 -16.17 26.36 -5.03
C THR A 252 -14.83 26.49 -5.76
N PHE A 253 -14.04 27.52 -5.44
CA PHE A 253 -12.68 27.68 -5.98
C PHE A 253 -11.80 26.45 -5.71
N PHE A 254 -11.84 25.90 -4.50
CA PHE A 254 -11.05 24.71 -4.16
C PHE A 254 -11.56 23.45 -4.86
N ALA A 255 -12.88 23.26 -4.94
CA ALA A 255 -13.47 22.14 -5.67
C ALA A 255 -13.13 22.17 -7.17
N MET A 256 -13.23 23.34 -7.80
CA MET A 256 -12.84 23.55 -9.19
C MET A 256 -11.34 23.32 -9.39
N SER A 257 -10.50 23.80 -8.47
CA SER A 257 -9.05 23.59 -8.54
C SER A 257 -8.69 22.11 -8.41
N ALA A 258 -9.31 21.40 -7.47
CA ALA A 258 -9.13 19.96 -7.31
C ALA A 258 -9.48 19.20 -8.60
N GLU A 259 -10.59 19.56 -9.26
CA GLU A 259 -10.98 18.96 -10.54
C GLU A 259 -10.00 19.30 -11.68
N THR A 260 -9.57 20.57 -11.78
CA THR A 260 -8.62 21.04 -12.80
C THR A 260 -7.29 20.26 -12.74
N TYR A 261 -6.84 19.92 -11.53
CA TYR A 261 -5.66 19.09 -11.31
C TYR A 261 -5.96 17.59 -11.26
N HIS A 262 -7.16 17.16 -11.63
CA HIS A 262 -7.60 15.75 -11.64
C HIS A 262 -7.37 15.04 -10.31
N CYS A 263 -7.62 15.74 -9.21
CA CYS A 263 -7.58 15.17 -7.87
C CYS A 263 -8.79 14.25 -7.66
N HIS A 264 -8.59 13.18 -6.90
CA HIS A 264 -9.68 12.28 -6.51
C HIS A 264 -10.37 12.74 -5.23
N PHE A 265 -9.60 13.36 -4.32
CA PHE A 265 -10.08 13.89 -3.05
C PHE A 265 -9.74 15.37 -2.93
N LEU A 266 -10.67 16.14 -2.37
CA LEU A 266 -10.44 17.45 -1.79
C LEU A 266 -10.57 17.34 -0.26
N LEU A 267 -9.57 17.83 0.47
CA LEU A 267 -9.58 17.94 1.93
C LEU A 267 -9.64 19.42 2.32
N MET A 268 -10.73 19.82 2.96
CA MET A 268 -10.88 21.15 3.58
C MET A 268 -10.45 21.12 5.05
N PRO A 269 -9.94 22.23 5.62
CA PRO A 269 -9.51 22.28 7.02
C PRO A 269 -10.66 22.09 8.02
N GLU A 270 -10.34 21.59 9.20
CA GLU A 270 -11.24 21.54 10.36
C GLU A 270 -11.79 22.93 10.65
N LEU A 271 -13.10 23.00 10.94
CA LEU A 271 -13.77 24.20 11.42
C LEU A 271 -13.51 25.43 10.55
N PHE A 272 -13.14 25.30 9.28
CA PHE A 272 -13.02 26.45 8.38
C PHE A 272 -14.36 27.22 8.28
N THR A 273 -15.47 26.55 8.59
CA THR A 273 -16.82 27.11 8.70
C THR A 273 -16.96 28.17 9.79
N VAL A 274 -16.04 28.28 10.75
CA VAL A 274 -16.04 29.37 11.75
C VAL A 274 -15.91 30.74 11.10
N GLN A 275 -15.48 30.82 9.83
CA GLN A 275 -15.57 32.03 9.03
C GLN A 275 -17.00 32.60 8.98
N LEU A 276 -18.04 31.75 9.08
CA LEU A 276 -19.45 32.16 9.11
C LEU A 276 -19.82 32.96 10.38
N PHE A 277 -19.00 32.95 11.44
CA PHE A 277 -19.20 33.86 12.58
C PHE A 277 -19.19 35.34 12.17
N THR A 278 -18.56 35.68 11.04
CA THR A 278 -18.55 37.03 10.49
C THR A 278 -19.92 37.52 10.04
N LEU A 279 -20.88 36.60 9.86
CA LEU A 279 -22.28 36.88 9.52
C LEU A 279 -23.19 36.99 10.76
N MET A 280 -22.63 36.82 11.96
CA MET A 280 -23.35 36.79 13.23
C MET A 280 -23.06 38.06 14.04
N SER A 281 -23.85 38.29 15.10
CA SER A 281 -23.58 39.40 16.02
C SER A 281 -22.29 39.14 16.81
N THR A 282 -21.50 40.19 17.03
CA THR A 282 -20.26 40.15 17.82
C THR A 282 -20.49 39.98 19.32
N ASP A 283 -21.72 40.16 19.78
CA ASP A 283 -22.06 40.25 21.19
C ASP A 283 -22.54 38.91 21.77
N LEU A 284 -22.53 37.85 20.94
CA LEU A 284 -22.95 36.51 21.32
C LEU A 284 -21.90 35.87 22.25
N ASP A 285 -22.37 35.16 23.27
CA ASP A 285 -21.49 34.26 24.02
C ASP A 285 -21.07 33.08 23.12
N PRO A 286 -19.91 32.44 23.40
CA PRO A 286 -19.37 31.39 22.54
C PRO A 286 -20.30 30.19 22.32
N LYS A 287 -21.12 29.83 23.33
CA LYS A 287 -22.03 28.69 23.23
C LYS A 287 -23.18 29.02 22.29
N THR A 288 -23.79 30.18 22.45
CA THR A 288 -24.87 30.64 21.55
C THR A 288 -24.35 30.78 20.12
N ALA A 289 -23.13 31.32 19.93
CA ALA A 289 -22.50 31.42 18.61
C ALA A 289 -22.30 30.04 17.96
N ALA A 290 -21.86 29.03 18.72
CA ALA A 290 -21.67 27.67 18.21
C ALA A 290 -22.98 27.00 17.77
N HIS A 291 -24.08 27.17 18.53
CA HIS A 291 -25.40 26.69 18.11
C HIS A 291 -25.90 27.42 16.85
N GLN A 292 -25.67 28.73 16.77
CA GLN A 292 -26.04 29.50 15.57
C GLN A 292 -25.21 29.06 14.34
N LEU A 293 -23.94 28.70 14.52
CA LEU A 293 -23.12 28.11 13.47
C LEU A 293 -23.65 26.74 13.02
N ALA A 294 -24.11 25.91 13.95
CA ALA A 294 -24.74 24.63 13.63
C ALA A 294 -25.99 24.79 12.76
N GLY A 295 -26.68 25.94 12.84
CA GLY A 295 -27.80 26.30 11.97
C GLY A 295 -27.47 26.37 10.47
N TYR A 296 -26.19 26.50 10.09
CA TYR A 296 -25.75 26.47 8.70
C TYR A 296 -25.53 25.05 8.14
N HIS A 297 -25.71 24.00 8.96
CA HIS A 297 -25.40 22.61 8.59
C HIS A 297 -26.10 22.15 7.31
N GLU A 298 -27.39 22.44 7.14
CA GLU A 298 -28.13 22.02 5.93
C GLU A 298 -27.61 22.69 4.66
N GLN A 299 -27.33 24.01 4.71
CA GLN A 299 -26.79 24.76 3.58
C GLN A 299 -25.38 24.28 3.21
N TYR A 300 -24.56 24.01 4.24
CA TYR A 300 -23.24 23.42 4.09
C TYR A 300 -23.30 22.04 3.41
N VAL A 301 -24.16 21.13 3.88
CA VAL A 301 -24.32 19.79 3.28
C VAL A 301 -24.79 19.89 1.84
N ALA A 302 -25.76 20.76 1.55
CA ALA A 302 -26.27 20.97 0.20
C ALA A 302 -25.19 21.48 -0.77
N LEU A 303 -24.39 22.45 -0.33
CA LEU A 303 -23.27 22.99 -1.09
C LEU A 303 -22.25 21.91 -1.45
N PHE A 304 -21.70 21.21 -0.46
CA PHE A 304 -20.64 20.23 -0.69
C PHE A 304 -21.13 19.01 -1.47
N LYS A 305 -22.36 18.55 -1.23
CA LYS A 305 -22.97 17.47 -2.02
C LYS A 305 -23.07 17.87 -3.49
N ARG A 306 -23.53 19.09 -3.79
CA ARG A 306 -23.61 19.60 -5.16
C ARG A 306 -22.24 19.67 -5.81
N LEU A 307 -21.22 20.21 -5.11
CA LEU A 307 -19.86 20.33 -5.65
C LEU A 307 -19.24 18.94 -5.92
N ALA A 308 -19.36 17.99 -4.99
CA ALA A 308 -18.83 16.63 -5.16
C ALA A 308 -19.44 15.93 -6.38
N MET A 309 -20.76 16.05 -6.56
CA MET A 309 -21.46 15.49 -7.73
C MET A 309 -21.10 16.21 -9.03
N GLN A 310 -21.04 17.55 -9.02
CA GLN A 310 -20.76 18.36 -10.19
C GLN A 310 -19.34 18.10 -10.74
N TYR A 311 -18.35 17.99 -9.84
CA TYR A 311 -16.95 17.81 -10.22
C TYR A 311 -16.49 16.35 -10.22
N GLY A 312 -17.34 15.42 -9.80
CA GLY A 312 -17.04 13.99 -9.81
C GLY A 312 -15.94 13.56 -8.83
N ILE A 313 -15.72 14.32 -7.75
CA ILE A 313 -14.66 14.09 -6.76
C ILE A 313 -15.22 13.76 -5.38
N TYR A 314 -14.42 13.09 -4.55
CA TYR A 314 -14.70 12.98 -3.13
C TYR A 314 -14.28 14.27 -2.42
N ILE A 315 -15.10 14.76 -1.49
CA ILE A 315 -14.75 15.94 -0.70
C ILE A 315 -14.85 15.59 0.78
N ILE A 316 -13.74 15.69 1.50
CA ILE A 316 -13.73 15.81 2.97
C ILE A 316 -13.93 17.29 3.26
N GLY A 317 -15.17 17.68 3.55
CA GLY A 317 -15.59 19.07 3.63
C GLY A 317 -15.15 19.80 4.89
N GLY A 318 -14.08 19.37 5.55
CA GLY A 318 -13.70 19.90 6.86
C GLY A 318 -14.74 19.50 7.89
N THR A 319 -15.01 20.39 8.85
CA THR A 319 -16.03 20.14 9.88
C THR A 319 -16.94 21.33 10.11
N ILE A 320 -18.13 21.04 10.63
CA ILE A 320 -19.09 22.04 11.13
C ILE A 320 -19.76 21.49 12.40
N PRO A 321 -20.00 22.32 13.43
CA PRO A 321 -20.83 21.93 14.56
C PRO A 321 -22.18 21.39 14.07
N THR A 322 -22.55 20.20 14.54
CA THR A 322 -23.80 19.54 14.16
C THR A 322 -24.57 19.20 15.43
N GLU A 323 -25.82 19.64 15.49
CA GLU A 323 -26.69 19.40 16.64
C GLU A 323 -27.43 18.06 16.52
N ARG A 324 -27.41 17.25 17.57
CA ARG A 324 -28.19 16.01 17.72
C ARG A 324 -28.72 15.93 19.14
N ASP A 325 -30.03 15.78 19.30
CA ASP A 325 -30.70 15.68 20.60
C ASP A 325 -30.33 16.80 21.59
N GLY A 326 -30.21 18.04 21.09
CA GLY A 326 -29.83 19.22 21.88
C GLY A 326 -28.36 19.28 22.29
N LYS A 327 -27.51 18.40 21.75
CA LYS A 327 -26.06 18.37 21.98
C LYS A 327 -25.31 18.72 20.71
N LEU A 328 -24.23 19.47 20.84
CA LEU A 328 -23.34 19.81 19.72
C LEU A 328 -22.19 18.83 19.60
N PHE A 329 -21.81 18.53 18.37
CA PHE A 329 -20.65 17.71 18.03
C PHE A 329 -19.84 18.40 16.95
N ASN A 330 -18.51 18.31 17.01
CA ASN A 330 -17.64 18.68 15.90
C ASN A 330 -17.61 17.49 14.92
N VAL A 331 -18.21 17.67 13.74
CA VAL A 331 -18.46 16.57 12.80
C VAL A 331 -17.77 16.86 11.48
N ALA A 332 -16.93 15.92 11.03
CA ALA A 332 -16.40 15.90 9.68
C ALA A 332 -17.37 15.23 8.71
N HIS A 333 -17.44 15.74 7.49
CA HIS A 333 -18.32 15.23 6.44
C HIS A 333 -17.53 14.78 5.21
N LEU A 334 -17.81 13.56 4.74
CA LEU A 334 -17.32 13.02 3.49
C LEU A 334 -18.46 12.99 2.47
N PHE A 335 -18.27 13.68 1.36
CA PHE A 335 -19.21 13.76 0.24
C PHE A 335 -18.68 12.94 -0.93
N SER A 336 -19.51 12.05 -1.49
CA SER A 336 -19.13 11.23 -2.64
C SER A 336 -19.59 11.84 -3.97
N PRO A 337 -18.93 11.47 -5.09
CA PRO A 337 -19.40 11.82 -6.44
C PRO A 337 -20.82 11.35 -6.75
N SER A 338 -21.31 10.32 -6.05
CA SER A 338 -22.67 9.79 -6.20
C SER A 338 -23.71 10.54 -5.35
N GLY A 339 -23.30 11.54 -4.58
CA GLY A 339 -24.18 12.33 -3.72
C GLY A 339 -24.48 11.71 -2.35
N ASN A 340 -23.71 10.68 -1.93
CA ASN A 340 -23.79 10.16 -0.57
C ASN A 340 -23.00 11.06 0.39
N VAL A 341 -23.46 11.12 1.63
CA VAL A 341 -22.83 11.89 2.71
C VAL A 341 -22.56 10.95 3.87
N TYR A 342 -21.33 10.96 4.35
CA TYR A 342 -20.89 10.18 5.50
C TYR A 342 -20.28 11.11 6.54
N THR A 343 -20.28 10.70 7.82
CA THR A 343 -19.80 11.55 8.90
C THR A 343 -18.88 10.83 9.87
N GLN A 344 -17.90 11.56 10.38
CA GLN A 344 -17.03 11.17 11.49
C GLN A 344 -17.08 12.26 12.56
N ASP A 345 -17.50 11.87 13.76
CA ASP A 345 -17.49 12.76 14.93
C ASP A 345 -16.07 12.83 15.48
N LYS A 346 -15.65 14.01 15.95
CA LYS A 346 -14.37 14.17 16.68
C LYS A 346 -14.42 13.40 17.99
N LEU A 347 -13.43 12.55 18.25
CA LEU A 347 -13.37 11.76 19.49
C LEU A 347 -12.80 12.60 20.64
N HIS A 348 -11.64 13.22 20.41
CA HIS A 348 -10.90 13.96 21.42
C HIS A 348 -11.23 15.44 21.33
N VAL A 349 -12.31 15.84 22.02
CA VAL A 349 -12.73 17.24 22.09
C VAL A 349 -11.73 18.05 22.93
N THR A 350 -11.24 19.15 22.35
CA THR A 350 -10.30 20.03 23.04
C THR A 350 -10.96 20.72 24.25
N PRO A 351 -10.18 21.17 25.25
CA PRO A 351 -10.74 21.92 26.38
C PRO A 351 -11.57 23.14 25.93
N TYR A 352 -11.12 23.86 24.91
CA TYR A 352 -11.86 25.03 24.43
C TYR A 352 -13.23 24.67 23.85
N GLU A 353 -13.29 23.67 22.97
CA GLU A 353 -14.55 23.20 22.36
C GLU A 353 -15.54 22.68 23.42
N ARG A 354 -15.05 21.95 24.42
CA ARG A 354 -15.91 21.44 25.50
C ARG A 354 -16.39 22.57 26.42
N ASP A 355 -15.48 23.40 26.89
CA ASP A 355 -15.76 24.33 27.99
C ASP A 355 -16.51 25.58 27.50
N PHE A 356 -16.29 26.00 26.25
CA PHE A 356 -16.91 27.21 25.68
C PHE A 356 -18.00 26.94 24.64
N TRP A 357 -17.90 25.85 23.87
CA TRP A 357 -18.89 25.53 22.83
C TRP A 357 -19.82 24.36 23.21
N ASP A 358 -19.60 23.73 24.37
CA ASP A 358 -20.38 22.56 24.87
C ASP A 358 -20.38 21.37 23.89
N ILE A 359 -19.29 21.21 23.14
CA ILE A 359 -19.13 20.12 22.18
C ILE A 359 -18.90 18.80 22.94
N GLN A 360 -19.67 17.79 22.54
CA GLN A 360 -19.60 16.44 23.07
C GLN A 360 -18.67 15.56 22.23
N PRO A 361 -17.98 14.60 22.84
CA PRO A 361 -17.12 13.67 22.12
C PRO A 361 -17.92 12.64 21.32
N GLY A 362 -17.38 12.24 20.18
CA GLY A 362 -17.80 11.05 19.46
C GLY A 362 -17.29 9.76 20.12
N GLU A 363 -17.88 8.62 19.74
CA GLU A 363 -17.62 7.33 20.41
C GLU A 363 -16.90 6.30 19.53
N THR A 364 -16.87 6.50 18.20
CA THR A 364 -16.43 5.47 17.25
C THR A 364 -15.60 6.03 16.12
N LEU A 365 -14.57 5.28 15.70
CA LEU A 365 -13.86 5.50 14.45
C LEU A 365 -14.48 4.66 13.34
N LYS A 366 -14.59 5.22 12.14
CA LYS A 366 -15.21 4.55 10.98
C LYS A 366 -14.21 4.37 9.84
N ILE A 367 -14.40 3.28 9.10
CA ILE A 367 -13.78 3.07 7.79
C ILE A 367 -14.80 3.41 6.72
N PHE A 368 -14.42 4.24 5.76
CA PHE A 368 -15.22 4.58 4.59
C PHE A 368 -14.65 3.85 3.39
N GLU A 369 -15.47 2.98 2.80
CA GLU A 369 -15.09 2.25 1.59
C GLU A 369 -15.35 3.12 0.37
N THR A 370 -14.30 3.37 -0.41
CA THR A 370 -14.40 4.02 -1.72
C THR A 370 -13.87 3.07 -2.79
N PRO A 371 -14.20 3.29 -4.09
CA PRO A 371 -13.56 2.57 -5.18
C PRO A 371 -12.05 2.82 -5.30
N LEU A 372 -11.52 3.82 -4.58
CA LEU A 372 -10.13 4.25 -4.64
C LEU A 372 -9.31 3.58 -3.51
N ALA A 373 -9.76 3.74 -2.28
CA ALA A 373 -9.13 3.21 -1.09
C ALA A 373 -10.16 3.08 0.05
N ARG A 374 -9.85 2.25 1.05
CA ARG A 374 -10.49 2.27 2.37
C ARG A 374 -9.88 3.44 3.14
N ILE A 375 -10.67 4.48 3.38
CA ILE A 375 -10.18 5.69 4.03
C ILE A 375 -10.76 5.83 5.43
N ALA A 376 -10.09 6.59 6.28
CA ALA A 376 -10.59 7.02 7.57
C ALA A 376 -10.42 8.53 7.74
N ILE A 377 -11.13 9.10 8.70
CA ILE A 377 -11.01 10.52 9.08
C ILE A 377 -10.66 10.58 10.56
N GLN A 378 -9.65 11.37 10.92
CA GLN A 378 -9.35 11.75 12.31
C GLN A 378 -9.45 13.27 12.40
N VAL A 379 -10.30 13.81 13.26
CA VAL A 379 -10.55 15.26 13.27
C VAL A 379 -9.51 15.96 14.12
N CYS A 380 -8.62 16.73 13.48
CA CYS A 380 -7.60 17.56 14.13
C CYS A 380 -6.91 16.84 15.30
N TYR A 381 -7.26 17.19 16.53
CA TYR A 381 -6.65 16.67 17.76
C TYR A 381 -6.69 15.14 17.88
N ASP A 382 -7.60 14.46 17.18
CA ASP A 382 -7.62 12.99 17.12
C ASP A 382 -6.31 12.38 16.61
N ILE A 383 -5.55 13.06 15.75
CA ILE A 383 -4.28 12.53 15.18
C ILE A 383 -3.15 12.47 16.21
N GLU A 384 -3.22 13.28 17.25
CA GLU A 384 -2.21 13.34 18.32
C GLU A 384 -2.22 12.08 19.21
N PHE A 385 -3.22 11.20 19.04
CA PHE A 385 -3.40 9.95 19.77
C PHE A 385 -3.09 8.76 18.84
N PRO A 386 -1.84 8.24 18.84
CA PRO A 386 -1.40 7.26 17.85
C PRO A 386 -2.17 5.93 17.89
N GLU A 387 -2.78 5.58 19.02
CA GLU A 387 -3.64 4.42 19.16
C GLU A 387 -4.86 4.48 18.23
N ALA A 388 -5.43 5.66 18.00
CA ALA A 388 -6.57 5.82 17.09
C ALA A 388 -6.17 5.52 15.64
N SER A 389 -5.02 6.05 15.20
CA SER A 389 -4.48 5.76 13.87
C SER A 389 -4.12 4.27 13.73
N ARG A 390 -3.50 3.67 14.75
CA ARG A 390 -3.18 2.24 14.78
C ARG A 390 -4.42 1.37 14.64
N LEU A 391 -5.50 1.68 15.36
CA LEU A 391 -6.77 0.94 15.27
C LEU A 391 -7.37 1.04 13.87
N LEU A 392 -7.35 2.22 13.26
CA LEU A 392 -7.79 2.43 11.87
C LEU A 392 -6.96 1.61 10.88
N THR A 393 -5.63 1.63 10.99
CA THR A 393 -4.74 0.83 10.15
C THR A 393 -4.99 -0.67 10.34
N MET A 394 -5.18 -1.15 11.57
CA MET A 394 -5.53 -2.55 11.85
C MET A 394 -6.91 -2.94 11.32
N ALA A 395 -7.86 -2.00 11.27
CA ALA A 395 -9.15 -2.16 10.61
C ALA A 395 -9.06 -2.08 9.07
N GLY A 396 -7.86 -1.82 8.54
CA GLY A 396 -7.50 -1.79 7.13
C GLY A 396 -7.80 -0.47 6.43
N ALA A 397 -7.67 0.66 7.14
CA ALA A 397 -7.52 1.97 6.52
C ALA A 397 -6.21 2.03 5.72
N GLU A 398 -6.30 2.43 4.47
CA GLU A 398 -5.18 2.65 3.54
C GLU A 398 -4.75 4.14 3.52
N ALA A 399 -5.66 5.05 3.85
CA ALA A 399 -5.37 6.48 4.03
C ALA A 399 -6.19 7.07 5.19
N ILE A 400 -5.56 7.95 5.97
CA ILE A 400 -6.21 8.72 7.04
C ILE A 400 -6.17 10.20 6.66
N PHE A 401 -7.35 10.81 6.56
CA PHE A 401 -7.50 12.24 6.30
C PHE A 401 -7.68 12.98 7.62
N VAL A 402 -6.91 14.05 7.79
CA VAL A 402 -6.96 14.90 8.98
C VAL A 402 -7.36 16.30 8.53
N PRO A 403 -8.66 16.65 8.58
CA PRO A 403 -9.09 18.02 8.36
C PRO A 403 -8.48 18.94 9.43
#